data_AF-A0A291RSF9-F1
#
_entry.id   AF-A0A291RSF9-F1
#
_cell.length_a   1.000
_cell.length_b   1.000
_cell.length_c   1.000
_cell.angle_alpha   90.00
_cell.angle_beta   90.00
_cell.angle_gamma   90.00
#
_symmetry.space_group_name_H-M   'P 1'
#
loop_
_entity.id
_entity.type
_entity.pdbx_description
1 polymer ?
#
loop_
_entity_poly.entity_id
_entity_poly.type
_entity_poly.pdbx_seq_one_letter_code
_entity_poly.pdbx_strand_id
1 'polypeptide(L)'
;MNAEVPSHRFFDPVPGLSGQNAAAFAHNSDRLVRHLFDVGLQLHTLRAVFELVDATSEQIHEASDTVGSVLVDLDMLLRDVGLAMLALNSAATTTGCRS
;
A
#
# COMPACT_ATOMS: atom_id res chain seq x y z
N MET A 1 6.27 -37.46 -10.11
CA MET A 1 6.59 -36.17 -10.74
C MET A 1 6.00 -35.10 -9.83
N ASN A 2 6.77 -34.65 -8.84
CA ASN A 2 6.31 -33.65 -7.86
C ASN A 2 6.82 -32.29 -8.36
N ALA A 3 5.92 -31.44 -8.84
CA ALA A 3 6.26 -30.04 -9.07
C ALA A 3 6.26 -29.34 -7.71
N GLU A 4 7.44 -29.14 -7.13
CA GLU A 4 7.60 -28.17 -6.04
C GLU A 4 7.17 -26.81 -6.58
N VAL A 5 6.02 -26.34 -6.12
CA VAL A 5 5.62 -24.94 -6.28
C VAL A 5 6.71 -24.12 -5.59
N PRO A 6 7.46 -23.25 -6.30
CA PRO A 6 8.47 -22.44 -5.65
C PRO A 6 7.75 -21.61 -4.60
N SER A 7 8.06 -21.90 -3.33
CA SER A 7 7.64 -21.06 -2.22
C SER A 7 8.43 -19.76 -2.37
N HIS A 8 7.97 -18.85 -3.24
CA HIS A 8 8.39 -17.46 -3.19
C HIS A 8 7.95 -16.94 -1.82
N ARG A 9 8.88 -17.03 -0.86
CA ARG A 9 8.79 -16.27 0.37
C ARG A 9 8.83 -14.81 -0.09
N PHE A 10 7.67 -14.19 -0.13
CA PHE A 10 7.51 -12.73 -0.29
C PHE A 10 8.37 -11.91 0.69
N PHE A 11 8.99 -12.57 1.67
CA PHE A 11 9.83 -12.01 2.73
C PHE A 11 11.32 -12.37 2.61
N ASP A 12 11.77 -13.08 1.58
CA ASP A 12 13.22 -13.24 1.41
C ASP A 12 13.83 -11.86 1.14
N PRO A 13 14.82 -11.40 1.94
CA PRO A 13 15.44 -10.11 1.74
C PRO A 13 16.08 -10.11 0.35
N VAL A 14 15.57 -9.27 -0.55
CA VAL A 14 16.13 -9.12 -1.89
C VAL A 14 17.62 -8.80 -1.74
N PRO A 15 18.53 -9.66 -2.23
CA PRO A 15 19.96 -9.43 -2.10
C PRO A 15 20.33 -8.10 -2.76
N GLY A 16 20.83 -7.13 -1.99
CA GLY A 16 21.13 -5.77 -2.46
C GLY A 16 20.28 -4.65 -1.82
N LEU A 17 19.29 -4.97 -0.98
CA LEU A 17 18.54 -4.01 -0.17
C LEU A 17 19.39 -3.47 0.99
N SER A 18 20.33 -2.55 0.72
CA SER A 18 21.06 -1.86 1.79
C SER A 18 21.10 -0.35 1.57
N GLY A 19 21.17 0.41 2.66
CA GLY A 19 21.25 1.86 2.64
C GLY A 19 19.89 2.58 2.62
N GLN A 20 19.91 3.86 2.26
CA GLN A 20 18.78 4.78 2.40
C GLN A 20 17.54 4.40 1.56
N ASN A 21 17.74 3.78 0.39
CA ASN A 21 16.63 3.38 -0.49
C ASN A 21 15.80 2.23 0.09
N ALA A 22 16.45 1.28 0.77
CA ALA A 22 15.75 0.20 1.47
C ALA A 22 14.96 0.71 2.69
N ALA A 23 15.53 1.67 3.42
CA ALA A 23 14.85 2.32 4.54
C ALA A 23 13.64 3.15 4.07
N ALA A 24 13.77 3.90 2.98
CA ALA A 24 12.66 4.65 2.37
C ALA A 24 11.54 3.72 1.87
N PHE A 25 11.90 2.60 1.23
CA PHE A 25 10.93 1.59 0.79
C PHE A 25 10.18 0.96 1.97
N ALA A 26 10.89 0.55 3.02
CA ALA A 26 10.26 -0.02 4.22
C ALA A 26 9.34 1.00 4.92
N HIS A 27 9.77 2.25 5.02
CA HIS A 27 8.96 3.33 5.59
C HIS A 27 7.67 3.60 4.78
N ASN A 28 7.78 3.68 3.45
CA ASN A 28 6.61 3.88 2.59
C ASN A 28 5.69 2.66 2.59
N SER A 29 6.24 1.45 2.69
CA SER A 29 5.45 0.21 2.79
C SER A 29 4.70 0.12 4.11
N ASP A 30 5.32 0.49 5.24
CA ASP A 30 4.65 0.59 6.54
C ASP A 30 3.51 1.63 6.51
N ARG A 31 3.75 2.80 5.91
CA ARG A 31 2.69 3.81 5.72
C ARG A 31 1.53 3.29 4.88
N LEU A 32 1.80 2.60 3.78
CA LEU A 32 0.77 2.00 2.94
C LEU A 32 -0.06 0.96 3.71
N VAL A 33 0.59 0.06 4.44
CA VAL A 33 -0.11 -0.98 5.22
C VAL A 33 -0.99 -0.37 6.31
N ARG A 34 -0.48 0.63 7.05
CA ARG A 34 -1.26 1.34 8.07
C ARG A 34 -2.47 2.04 7.47
N HIS A 35 -2.28 2.71 6.34
CA HIS A 35 -3.37 3.41 5.68
C HIS A 35 -4.42 2.45 5.13
N LEU A 36 -4.03 1.32 4.52
CA LEU A 36 -4.97 0.28 4.10
C LEU A 36 -5.79 -0.28 5.27
N PHE A 37 -5.16 -0.43 6.43
CA PHE A 37 -5.86 -0.85 7.65
C PHE A 37 -6.88 0.20 8.12
N ASP A 38 -6.48 1.47 8.14
CA ASP A 38 -7.34 2.59 8.52
C ASP A 38 -8.55 2.72 7.58
N VAL A 39 -8.31 2.63 6.27
CA VAL A 39 -9.36 2.58 5.24
C VAL A 39 -10.31 1.42 5.45
N GLY A 40 -9.81 0.22 5.74
CA GLY A 40 -10.64 -0.93 6.07
C GLY A 40 -11.55 -0.69 7.27
N LEU A 41 -11.05 0.00 8.29
CA LEU A 41 -11.82 0.38 9.47
C LEU A 41 -12.89 1.44 9.15
N GLN A 42 -12.54 2.46 8.36
CA GLN A 42 -13.48 3.49 7.93
C GLN A 42 -14.61 2.90 7.07
N LEU A 43 -14.29 2.01 6.13
CA LEU A 43 -15.28 1.30 5.31
C LEU A 43 -16.19 0.39 6.15
N HIS A 44 -15.66 -0.22 7.21
CA HIS A 44 -16.46 -1.01 8.15
C HIS A 44 -17.48 -0.14 8.89
N THR A 45 -17.08 1.05 9.34
CA THR A 45 -17.98 2.03 9.96
C THR A 45 -19.03 2.53 8.96
N LEU A 46 -18.63 2.81 7.71
CA LEU A 46 -19.53 3.21 6.63
C LEU A 46 -20.60 2.15 6.34
N ARG A 47 -20.22 0.87 6.34
CA ARG A 47 -21.18 -0.24 6.21
C ARG A 47 -22.27 -0.17 7.29
N ALA A 48 -21.94 0.20 8.52
CA ALA A 48 -22.94 0.35 9.58
C ALA A 48 -23.92 1.50 9.30
N VAL A 49 -23.47 2.58 8.64
CA VAL A 49 -24.34 3.69 8.19
C VAL A 49 -25.26 3.24 7.06
N PHE A 50 -24.76 2.47 6.10
CA PHE A 50 -25.57 1.94 4.99
C PHE A 50 -26.54 0.83 5.42
N GLU A 51 -26.28 0.13 6.54
CA GLU A 51 -27.22 -0.85 7.12
C GLU A 51 -28.34 -0.19 7.94
N LEU A 52 -28.28 1.13 8.21
CA LEU A 52 -29.41 1.86 8.79
C LEU A 52 -30.53 2.03 7.75
N VAL A 53 -31.70 1.48 8.06
CA VAL A 53 -32.92 1.56 7.23
C VAL A 53 -33.37 3.00 6.95
N ASP A 54 -33.00 3.95 7.82
CA ASP A 54 -33.37 5.38 7.73
C ASP A 54 -32.17 6.32 7.51
N ALA A 55 -31.07 5.84 6.91
CA ALA A 55 -29.93 6.71 6.59
C ALA A 55 -30.37 7.88 5.69
N THR A 56 -30.10 9.10 6.15
CA THR A 56 -30.47 10.32 5.42
C THR A 56 -29.58 10.52 4.20
N SER A 57 -30.07 11.23 3.19
CA SER A 57 -29.28 11.57 1.99
C SER A 57 -28.00 12.35 2.34
N GLU A 58 -28.01 13.14 3.42
CA GLU A 58 -26.86 13.90 3.91
C GLU A 58 -25.79 12.96 4.47
N GLN A 59 -26.19 11.97 5.29
CA GLN A 59 -25.29 10.94 5.82
C GLN A 59 -24.68 10.08 4.70
N ILE A 60 -25.43 9.78 3.64
CA ILE A 60 -24.93 9.06 2.47
C ILE A 60 -23.93 9.90 1.68
N HIS A 61 -24.12 11.22 1.60
CA HIS A 61 -23.21 12.11 0.90
C HIS A 61 -21.89 12.28 1.67
N GLU A 62 -21.95 12.53 2.98
CA GLU A 62 -20.78 12.60 3.87
C GLU A 62 -19.98 11.29 3.85
N ALA A 63 -20.71 10.16 3.83
CA ALA A 63 -20.12 8.83 3.66
C ALA A 63 -19.35 8.70 2.34
N SER A 64 -19.94 9.20 1.24
CA SER A 64 -19.33 9.17 -0.09
C SER A 64 -18.10 10.07 -0.18
N ASP A 65 -18.13 11.26 0.43
CA ASP A 65 -17.00 12.18 0.48
C ASP A 65 -15.82 11.58 1.28
N THR A 66 -16.13 10.89 2.38
CA THR A 66 -15.13 10.17 3.18
C THR A 66 -14.44 9.09 2.34
N VAL A 67 -15.20 8.30 1.58
CA VAL A 67 -14.65 7.31 0.64
C VAL A 67 -13.80 7.98 -0.43
N GLY A 68 -14.24 9.12 -0.97
CA GLY A 68 -13.49 9.90 -1.95
C GLY A 68 -12.13 10.35 -1.42
N SER A 69 -12.08 10.91 -0.21
CA SER A 69 -10.83 11.34 0.44
C SER A 69 -9.86 10.18 0.64
N VAL A 70 -10.39 9.04 1.10
CA VAL A 70 -9.62 7.80 1.28
C VAL A 70 -8.98 7.32 -0.02
N LEU A 71 -9.72 7.35 -1.14
CA LEU A 71 -9.18 6.91 -2.43
C LEU A 71 -8.08 7.83 -2.94
N VAL A 72 -8.18 9.14 -2.68
CA VAL A 72 -7.14 10.12 -3.01
C VAL A 72 -5.86 9.86 -2.21
N ASP A 73 -5.98 9.62 -0.90
CA ASP A 73 -4.84 9.33 -0.04
C ASP A 73 -4.15 8.00 -0.42
N LEU A 74 -4.95 6.99 -0.80
CA LEU A 74 -4.42 5.72 -1.28
C LEU A 74 -3.64 5.87 -2.59
N ASP A 75 -4.13 6.66 -3.56
CA ASP A 75 -3.41 6.93 -4.81
C ASP A 75 -2.05 7.59 -4.55
N MET A 76 -2.01 8.57 -3.63
CA MET A 76 -0.76 9.23 -3.23
C MET A 76 0.23 8.22 -2.62
N LEU A 77 -0.23 7.34 -1.72
CA LEU A 77 0.65 6.34 -1.10
C LEU A 77 1.14 5.28 -2.08
N LEU A 78 0.28 4.81 -3.00
CA LEU A 78 0.67 3.88 -4.06
C LEU A 78 1.74 4.50 -4.96
N ARG A 79 1.60 5.79 -5.29
CA ARG A 79 2.59 6.55 -6.04
C ARG A 79 3.92 6.66 -5.31
N ASP A 80 3.91 7.00 -4.03
CA ASP A 80 5.12 7.14 -3.20
C ASP A 80 5.87 5.80 -3.06
N VAL A 81 5.14 4.70 -2.81
CA VAL A 81 5.72 3.35 -2.75
C VAL A 81 6.27 2.94 -4.12
N GLY A 82 5.56 3.22 -5.20
CA GLY A 82 6.01 2.95 -6.57
C GLY A 82 7.29 3.70 -6.91
N LEU A 83 7.39 4.99 -6.57
CA LEU A 83 8.60 5.79 -6.75
C LEU A 83 9.77 5.24 -5.92
N ALA A 84 9.53 4.81 -4.68
CA ALA A 84 10.54 4.18 -3.85
C ALA A 84 11.04 2.85 -4.44
N MET A 85 10.14 2.02 -4.98
CA MET A 85 10.49 0.77 -5.65
C MET A 85 11.31 1.01 -6.93
N LEU A 86 10.95 2.01 -7.73
CA LEU A 86 11.73 2.40 -8.91
C LEU A 86 13.13 2.89 -8.53
N ALA A 87 13.24 3.79 -7.54
CA ALA A 87 14.52 4.28 -7.04
C ALA A 87 15.42 3.15 -6.53
N LEU A 88 14.81 2.16 -5.86
CA LEU A 88 15.51 0.97 -5.41
C LEU A 88 16.04 0.11 -6.57
N ASN A 89 15.24 -0.11 -7.61
CA ASN A 89 15.64 -0.87 -8.79
C ASN A 89 16.73 -0.15 -9.62
N SER A 90 16.66 1.18 -9.70
CA SER A 90 17.71 2.02 -10.32
C SER A 90 19.04 1.97 -9.57
N ALA A 91 19.01 1.91 -8.23
CA ALA A 91 20.22 1.75 -7.43
C ALA A 91 20.85 0.35 -7.57
N ALA A 92 20.03 -0.70 -7.66
CA ALA A 92 20.50 -2.07 -7.87
C ALA A 92 21.20 -2.24 -9.22
N THR A 93 20.65 -1.65 -10.29
CA THR A 93 21.22 -1.71 -11.65
C THR A 93 22.54 -0.92 -11.78
N THR A 94 22.71 0.18 -11.05
CA THR A 94 23.94 0.98 -11.06
C THR A 94 25.12 0.28 -10.35
N THR A 95 24.82 -0.59 -9.38
CA THR A 95 25.84 -1.35 -8.64
C THR A 95 26.37 -2.56 -9.44
N GLY A 96 25.65 -2.98 -10.50
CA GLY A 96 26.04 -4.10 -11.37
C GLY A 96 27.05 -3.78 -12.48
N CYS A 97 27.40 -2.51 -12.72
CA CYS A 97 28.39 -2.11 -13.74
C CYS A 97 29.81 -1.87 -13.18
N ARG A 98 30.11 -2.40 -11.99
CA ARG A 98 31.46 -2.31 -11.39
C ARG A 98 32.02 -3.71 -11.15
N SER A 99 32.44 -4.38 -12.22
CA SER A 99 33.26 -5.60 -12.19
C SER A 99 34.11 -5.65 -13.45
#